data_AF-A0A6P0Q4F5-F1
#
_entry.id   AF-A0A6P0Q4F5-F1
#
_cell.length_a   1.000
_cell.length_b   1.000
_cell.length_c   1.000
_cell.angle_alpha   90.00
_cell.angle_beta   90.00
_cell.angle_gamma   90.00
#
_symmetry.space_group_name_H-M   'P 1'
#
loop_
_entity.id
_entity.type
_entity.pdbx_description
1 polymer ?
#
loop_
_entity_poly.entity_id
_entity_poly.type
_entity_poly.pdbx_seq_one_letter_code
_entity_poly.pdbx_strand_id
1 'polypeptide(L)' 'MGLSDRYFELIDDIVKTTLKGKIRSKSQVYQMLVAGVQVGTGEIFERCLDQRFDMTQAEIDNPKSELKQAKAIRKLR' A
#
# COMPACT_ATOMS: atom_id res chain seq x y z
N MET A 1 -15.28 -0.22 10.54
CA MET A 1 -13.97 -0.14 9.87
C MET A 1 -13.18 0.97 10.52
N GLY A 2 -11.94 0.71 10.95
CA GLY A 2 -11.11 1.71 11.63
C GLY A 2 -10.66 2.83 10.70
N LEU A 3 -10.12 3.91 11.27
CA LEU A 3 -9.54 4.99 10.46
C LEU A 3 -8.29 4.51 9.70
N SER A 4 -7.43 3.69 10.33
CA SER A 4 -6.28 3.07 9.68
C SER A 4 -6.67 2.17 8.50
N ASP A 5 -7.71 1.35 8.66
CA ASP A 5 -8.20 0.47 7.59
C ASP A 5 -8.60 1.27 6.34
N ARG A 6 -9.31 2.39 6.54
CA ARG A 6 -9.70 3.29 5.44
C ARG A 6 -8.48 3.89 4.73
N TYR A 7 -7.42 4.20 5.46
CA TYR A 7 -6.19 4.73 4.88
C TYR A 7 -5.35 3.67 4.17
N PHE A 8 -5.32 2.44 4.67
CA PHE A 8 -4.74 1.34 3.92
C PHE A 8 -5.46 1.11 2.60
N GLU A 9 -6.80 1.13 2.60
CA GLU A 9 -7.58 1.00 1.36
C GLU A 9 -7.31 2.14 0.37
N LEU A 10 -7.25 3.39 0.86
CA LEU A 10 -6.93 4.55 0.02
C LEU A 10 -5.54 4.44 -0.60
N ILE A 11 -4.53 4.07 0.19
CA ILE A 11 -3.15 3.88 -0.28
C ILE A 11 -3.11 2.77 -1.34
N ASP A 12 -3.74 1.63 -1.06
CA ASP A 12 -3.78 0.50 -1.97
C ASP A 12 -4.50 0.86 -3.29
N ASP A 13 -5.58 1.64 -3.25
CA ASP A 13 -6.26 2.09 -4.47
C ASP A 13 -5.42 3.07 -5.30
N ILE A 14 -4.74 4.02 -4.65
CA ILE A 14 -3.80 4.94 -5.33
C ILE A 14 -2.67 4.14 -5.99
N VAL A 15 -2.05 3.21 -5.28
CA VAL A 15 -0.97 2.37 -5.81
C VAL A 15 -1.48 1.51 -6.95
N LYS A 16 -2.60 0.82 -6.79
CA LYS A 16 -3.20 -0.04 -7.82
C LYS A 16 -3.58 0.75 -9.06
N THR A 17 -4.13 1.95 -8.91
CA THR A 17 -4.50 2.83 -10.02
C THR A 17 -3.24 3.36 -10.73
N THR A 18 -2.17 3.64 -9.98
CA THR A 18 -0.86 4.02 -10.54
C THR A 18 -0.26 2.89 -11.37
N LEU A 19 -0.18 1.67 -10.82
CA LEU A 19 0.36 0.49 -11.49
C LEU A 19 -0.43 0.10 -12.75
N LYS A 20 -1.75 0.36 -12.75
CA LYS A 20 -2.61 0.18 -13.94
C LYS A 20 -2.40 1.27 -15.02
N GLY A 21 -1.54 2.26 -14.79
CA GLY A 21 -1.33 3.38 -15.70
C GLY A 21 -2.56 4.32 -15.82
N LYS A 22 -3.47 4.27 -14.85
CA LYS A 22 -4.70 5.09 -14.83
C LYS A 22 -4.50 6.45 -14.17
N ILE A 23 -3.40 6.64 -13.45
CA ILE A 23 -2.97 7.95 -12.95
C ILE A 23 -2.17 8.66 -14.03
N ARG A 24 -2.69 9.78 -14.52
CA ARG A 24 -2.08 10.56 -15.60
C ARG A 24 -1.15 11.66 -15.10
N SER A 25 -1.28 12.06 -13.84
CA SER A 25 -0.48 13.14 -13.24
C SER A 25 -0.46 13.08 -11.72
N LYS A 26 0.52 13.77 -11.11
CA LYS A 26 0.60 13.94 -9.66
C LYS A 26 -0.62 14.68 -9.09
N SER A 27 -1.22 15.59 -9.85
CA SER A 27 -2.43 16.31 -9.44
C SER A 27 -3.62 15.38 -9.20
N GLN A 28 -3.73 14.28 -9.95
CA GLN A 28 -4.78 13.29 -9.74
C GLN A 28 -4.59 12.55 -8.40
N VAL A 29 -3.35 12.21 -8.03
CA VAL A 29 -3.03 11.66 -6.71
C VAL A 29 -3.41 12.64 -5.61
N TYR A 30 -3.07 13.93 -5.78
CA TYR A 30 -3.44 14.97 -4.83
C TYR A 30 -4.96 15.06 -4.62
N GLN A 31 -5.75 15.02 -5.70
CA GLN A 31 -7.21 15.03 -5.59
C GLN A 31 -7.76 13.80 -4.86
N MET A 32 -7.18 12.61 -5.09
CA MET A 32 -7.55 11.40 -4.35
C MET A 32 -7.22 11.54 -2.85
N LEU A 33 -6.08 12.13 -2.50
CA LEU A 33 -5.69 12.39 -1.11
C LEU A 33 -6.62 13.40 -0.45
N VAL A 34 -6.93 14.52 -1.11
CA VAL A 34 -7.86 15.54 -0.60
C VAL A 34 -9.25 14.95 -0.36
N ALA A 35 -9.72 14.05 -1.23
CA ALA A 35 -11.02 13.40 -1.08
C ALA A 35 -11.02 12.28 -0.03
N GLY A 36 -9.89 11.59 0.15
CA GLY A 36 -9.80 10.39 0.99
C GLY A 36 -9.28 10.59 2.40
N VAL A 37 -8.51 11.66 2.66
CA VAL A 37 -7.92 11.94 3.98
C VAL A 37 -8.80 12.90 4.76
N GLN A 38 -9.21 12.50 5.96
CA GLN A 38 -10.01 13.33 6.84
C GLN A 38 -9.15 14.44 7.48
N VAL A 39 -9.66 15.67 7.47
CA VAL A 39 -8.99 16.83 8.09
C VAL A 39 -8.70 16.54 9.57
N GLY A 40 -7.49 16.88 10.01
CA GLY A 40 -7.02 16.67 11.38
C GLY A 40 -6.50 15.26 11.67
N THR A 41 -6.40 14.38 10.66
CA THR A 41 -5.93 13.00 10.85
C THR A 41 -4.74 12.63 9.95
N GLY A 42 -4.00 13.64 9.46
CA GLY A 42 -2.86 13.47 8.57
C GLY A 42 -1.77 12.56 9.16
N GLU A 43 -1.46 12.72 10.44
CA GLU A 43 -0.47 11.88 11.13
C GLU A 43 -0.81 10.38 11.10
N ILE A 44 -2.10 10.04 11.09
CA ILE A 44 -2.56 8.65 11.02
C ILE A 44 -2.39 8.13 9.60
N PHE A 45 -2.70 8.95 8.60
CA PHE A 45 -2.44 8.63 7.20
C PHE A 45 -0.95 8.43 6.93
N GLU A 46 -0.09 9.33 7.41
CA GLU A 46 1.37 9.25 7.26
C GLU A 46 1.92 7.97 7.89
N ARG A 47 1.48 7.63 9.11
CA ARG A 47 1.88 6.37 9.75
C ARG A 47 1.46 5.14 8.93
N CYS A 48 0.26 5.14 8.37
CA CYS A 48 -0.21 4.06 7.50
C CYS A 48 0.63 3.97 6.22
N LEU A 49 1.03 5.12 5.66
CA LEU A 49 1.88 5.20 4.47
C LEU A 49 3.27 4.65 4.73
N ASP A 50 3.91 5.08 5.83
CA ASP A 50 5.23 4.59 6.26
C ASP A 50 5.19 3.07 6.48
N GLN A 51 4.16 2.57 7.18
CA GLN A 51 3.99 1.13 7.38
C GLN A 51 3.89 0.38 6.04
N ARG A 52 3.13 0.92 5.07
CA ARG A 52 2.98 0.26 3.76
C ARG A 52 4.30 0.28 2.99
N PHE A 53 5.02 1.39 3.05
CA PHE A 53 6.33 1.55 2.45
C PHE A 53 7.33 0.54 3.03
N ASP A 54 7.46 0.48 4.36
CA ASP A 54 8.36 -0.43 5.05
C ASP A 54 8.06 -1.90 4.72
N MET A 55 6.77 -2.29 4.70
CA MET A 55 6.36 -3.64 4.32
C MET A 55 6.76 -3.97 2.88
N THR A 56 6.48 -3.07 1.93
CA THR A 56 6.85 -3.28 0.52
C THR A 56 8.36 -3.30 0.33
N GLN A 57 9.10 -2.44 1.04
CA GLN A 57 10.56 -2.42 1.00
C GLN A 57 11.14 -3.73 1.54
N ALA A 58 10.60 -4.25 2.65
CA ALA A 58 11.00 -5.53 3.21
C ALA A 58 10.72 -6.72 2.26
N GLU A 59 9.62 -6.69 1.52
CA GLU A 59 9.30 -7.69 0.48
C GLU A 59 10.32 -7.65 -0.68
N ILE A 60 10.70 -6.45 -1.11
CA ILE A 60 11.71 -6.24 -2.17
C ILE A 60 13.10 -6.68 -1.71
N ASP A 61 13.48 -6.34 -0.48
CA ASP A 61 14.82 -6.62 0.06
C ASP A 61 14.98 -8.11 0.45
N ASN A 62 13.87 -8.81 0.71
CA ASN A 62 13.89 -10.23 1.04
C ASN A 62 12.99 -11.09 0.13
N PRO A 63 13.26 -11.11 -1.20
CA PRO A 63 12.44 -11.83 -2.18
C PRO A 63 12.54 -13.36 -2.01
N LYS A 64 13.46 -13.83 -1.17
CA LYS A 64 13.64 -15.25 -0.85
C LYS A 64 12.51 -15.79 0.03
N SER A 65 11.73 -14.97 0.72
CA SER A 65 10.67 -15.47 1.63
C SER A 65 9.51 -16.09 0.85
N GLU A 66 9.01 -15.43 -0.19
CA GLU A 66 7.89 -15.95 -0.99
C GLU A 66 8.29 -17.19 -1.82
N LEU A 67 9.47 -17.18 -2.45
CA LEU A 67 9.98 -18.33 -3.19
C LEU A 67 10.30 -19.53 -2.27
N LYS A 68 10.75 -19.30 -1.04
CA LYS A 68 10.96 -20.38 -0.05
C LYS A 68 9.64 -20.91 0.48
N GLN A 69 8.65 -20.06 0.77
CA GLN A 69 7.32 -20.47 1.20
C GLN A 69 6.58 -21.26 0.11
N ALA A 70 6.60 -20.78 -1.14
CA ALA A 70 6.01 -21.49 -2.28
C ALA A 70 6.67 -22.85 -2.54
N LYS A 71 7.99 -22.97 -2.37
CA LYS A 71 8.72 -24.25 -2.46
C LYS A 71 8.46 -25.17 -1.27
N ALA A 72 8.28 -24.62 -0.06
CA ALA A 72 7.96 -25.40 1.14
C ALA A 72 6.54 -25.99 1.09
N ILE A 73 5.55 -25.21 0.67
CA ILE A 73 4.16 -25.67 0.46
C ILE A 73 4.11 -26.78 -0.61
N ARG A 74 4.95 -26.67 -1.66
CA ARG A 74 5.02 -27.69 -2.72
C ARG A 74 5.73 -28.98 -2.28
N LYS A 75 6.62 -28.94 -1.28
CA LYS A 75 7.28 -30.12 -0.70
C LYS A 75 6.44 -30.85 0.36
N LEU A 76 5.38 -30.21 0.85
CA LEU A 76 4.42 -30.79 1.80
C LEU A 76 3.22 -31.48 1.13
N ARG A 77 3.20 -31.59 -0.21
CA ARG A 77 2.21 -32.33 -1.00
C ARG A 77 2.79 -33.63 -1.50
#